data_AF-A0A433VNH3-F1
#
_entry.id   AF-A0A433VNH3-F1
#
_cell.length_a   1.000
_cell.length_b   1.000
_cell.length_c   1.000
_cell.angle_alpha   90.00
_cell.angle_beta   90.00
_cell.angle_gamma   90.00
#
_symmetry.space_group_name_H-M   'P 1'
#
loop_
_entity.id
_entity.type
_entity.pdbx_description
1 polymer ?
#
loop_
_entity_poly.entity_id
_entity_poly.type
_entity_poly.pdbx_seq_one_letter_code
_entity_poly.pdbx_strand_id
1 'polypeptide(L)' 'MQGRMCWLSRDGEDSEKILHLQTETSHGWRPYTTFPQFAAPDHALPGSSKGLATFQKLLKAGWTVVPSNMAHQ' A
#
# COMPACT_ATOMS: atom_id res chain seq x y z
N MET A 1 -9.14 -10.93 10.63
CA MET A 1 -7.75 -11.03 10.15
C MET A 1 -7.35 -9.64 9.66
N GLN A 2 -6.22 -9.11 10.10
CA GLN A 2 -5.75 -7.78 9.67
C GLN A 2 -4.91 -7.94 8.40
N GLY A 3 -5.10 -7.05 7.42
CA GLY A 3 -4.41 -7.12 6.13
C GLY A 3 -2.94 -6.69 6.24
N ARG A 4 -2.19 -6.92 5.16
CA ARG A 4 -0.78 -6.51 5.00
C ARG A 4 -0.68 -5.39 3.98
N MET A 5 0.32 -4.54 4.14
CA MET A 5 0.59 -3.40 3.25
C MET A 5 2.08 -3.30 2.93
N CYS A 6 2.39 -2.96 1.69
CA CYS A 6 3.76 -2.87 1.18
C CYS A 6 3.89 -1.73 0.18
N TRP A 7 5.07 -1.12 0.09
CA TRP A 7 5.39 -0.12 -0.94
C TRP A 7 6.08 -0.80 -2.10
N LEU A 8 5.43 -0.87 -3.25
CA LEU A 8 5.96 -1.51 -4.46
C LEU A 8 6.05 -0.50 -5.60
N SER A 9 7.10 -0.62 -6.41
CA SER A 9 7.25 0.09 -7.68
C SER A 9 6.36 -0.57 -8.72
N ARG A 10 5.72 0.23 -9.57
CA ARG A 10 4.73 -0.27 -10.55
C ARG A 10 5.39 -0.99 -11.72
N ASP A 11 6.59 -0.54 -12.09
CA ASP A 11 7.39 -1.04 -13.19
C ASP A 11 8.87 -0.90 -12.77
N GLY A 12 9.69 -1.91 -13.09
CA GLY A 12 11.07 -2.04 -12.62
C GLY A 12 11.90 -0.76 -12.75
N GLU A 13 12.57 -0.43 -11.64
CA GLU A 13 13.54 0.65 -11.41
C GLU A 13 13.07 2.11 -11.59
N ASP A 14 13.27 2.91 -10.53
CA ASP A 14 13.01 4.37 -10.38
C ASP A 14 11.57 4.89 -10.56
N SER A 15 10.57 4.03 -10.68
CA SER A 15 9.16 4.47 -10.66
C SER A 15 8.66 4.79 -9.23
N GLU A 16 7.79 5.82 -9.13
CA GLU A 16 7.11 6.23 -7.90
C GLU A 16 6.51 5.00 -7.17
N LYS A 17 7.01 4.69 -5.98
CA LYS A 17 6.48 3.62 -5.15
C LYS A 17 5.05 3.99 -4.72
N ILE A 18 4.13 3.05 -4.92
CA ILE A 18 2.74 3.19 -4.47
C ILE A 18 2.41 2.12 -3.44
N LEU A 19 1.47 2.45 -2.55
CA LEU A 19 0.98 1.51 -1.56
C LEU A 19 0.23 0.36 -2.22
N HIS A 20 0.63 -0.87 -1.93
CA HIS A 20 -0.08 -2.10 -2.24
C HIS A 20 -0.62 -2.73 -0.98
N LEU A 21 -1.83 -3.26 -1.08
CA LEU A 21 -2.58 -3.90 -0.01
C LEU A 21 -2.77 -5.38 -0.33
N GLN A 22 -2.69 -6.19 0.70
CA GLN A 22 -2.99 -7.61 0.67
C GLN A 22 -3.97 -7.89 1.82
N THR A 23 -5.26 -8.01 1.49
CA THR A 23 -6.32 -8.27 2.46
C THR A 23 -6.30 -9.72 2.96
N GLU A 24 -5.87 -10.64 2.10
CA GLU A 24 -5.78 -12.07 2.36
C GLU A 24 -4.41 -12.57 1.92
N THR A 25 -3.78 -13.42 2.74
CA THR A 25 -2.44 -13.94 2.49
C THR A 25 -2.36 -14.83 1.24
N SER A 26 -3.49 -15.37 0.80
CA SER A 26 -3.69 -16.15 -0.43
C SER A 26 -3.75 -15.27 -1.69
N HIS A 27 -4.03 -13.98 -1.57
CA HIS A 27 -4.16 -13.07 -2.69
C HIS A 27 -2.84 -12.33 -2.96
N GLY A 28 -2.53 -12.07 -4.22
CA GLY A 28 -1.38 -11.24 -4.58
C GLY A 28 -1.51 -9.79 -4.07
N TRP A 29 -0.38 -9.09 -4.04
CA TRP A 29 -0.33 -7.66 -3.78
C TRP A 29 -1.13 -6.89 -4.84
N ARG A 30 -2.06 -6.04 -4.39
CA ARG A 30 -2.85 -5.19 -5.29
C ARG A 30 -2.74 -3.72 -4.88
N PRO A 31 -2.72 -2.77 -5.82
CA PRO A 31 -2.63 -1.35 -5.49
C PRO A 31 -3.74 -0.92 -4.52
N TYR A 32 -3.45 -0.01 -3.59
CA TYR A 32 -4.46 0.48 -2.64
C TYR A 32 -5.71 1.08 -3.32
N THR A 33 -5.55 1.59 -4.55
CA THR A 33 -6.62 2.12 -5.38
C THR A 33 -7.66 1.07 -5.79
N THR A 34 -7.33 -0.23 -5.78
CA THR A 34 -8.31 -1.30 -6.03
C THR A 34 -9.20 -1.57 -4.82
N PHE A 35 -8.90 -0.96 -3.67
CA PHE A 35 -9.67 -1.11 -2.44
C PHE A 35 -10.19 0.25 -1.94
N PRO A 36 -11.22 0.83 -2.59
CA PRO A 36 -11.79 2.11 -2.21
C PRO A 36 -12.32 2.12 -0.76
N GLN A 37 -12.68 0.96 -0.20
CA GLN A 37 -13.09 0.83 1.21
C GLN A 37 -11.94 1.10 2.21
N PHE A 38 -10.70 0.83 1.81
CA PHE A 38 -9.52 1.06 2.64
C PHE A 38 -8.87 2.39 2.33
N ALA A 39 -8.91 2.80 1.06
CA ALA A 39 -8.38 4.08 0.60
C ALA A 39 -8.88 5.25 1.45
N ALA A 40 -7.94 6.07 1.92
CA ALA A 40 -8.25 7.39 2.40
C ALA A 40 -8.18 8.35 1.20
N PRO A 41 -9.06 9.37 1.11
CA PRO A 41 -8.88 10.43 0.13
C PRO A 41 -7.55 11.12 0.45
N ASP A 42 -6.52 10.79 -0.33
CA ASP A 42 -5.25 11.52 -0.30
C ASP A 42 -5.60 12.94 -0.75
N HIS A 43 -5.65 13.88 0.20
CA HIS A 43 -5.59 15.29 -0.14
C HIS A 43 -4.20 15.46 -0.76
N ALA A 44 -4.14 15.41 -2.08
CA ALA A 44 -2.89 15.28 -2.83
C ALA A 44 -2.05 16.54 -2.61
N LEU A 45 -1.23 16.52 -1.56
CA LEU A 45 -0.14 17.47 -1.41
C LEU A 45 0.84 17.17 -2.55
N PRO A 46 1.12 18.15 -3.43
CA PRO A 46 2.06 17.95 -4.52
C PRO A 46 3.41 17.52 -3.93
N GLY A 47 3.89 16.34 -4.33
CA GLY A 47 5.13 15.72 -3.84
C GLY A 47 4.95 14.65 -2.76
N SER A 48 3.74 14.35 -2.30
CA SER A 48 3.49 13.21 -1.40
C SER A 48 3.33 11.90 -2.16
N SER A 49 3.93 10.81 -1.68
CA SER A 49 3.78 9.48 -2.28
C SER A 49 2.32 9.02 -2.21
N LYS A 50 1.79 8.55 -3.35
CA LYS A 50 0.40 8.09 -3.46
C LYS A 50 0.13 6.93 -2.50
N GLY A 51 -0.85 7.11 -1.61
CA GLY A 51 -1.23 6.13 -0.60
C GLY A 51 -0.67 6.41 0.79
N LEU A 52 0.03 7.52 1.04
CA LEU A 52 0.54 7.85 2.38
C LEU A 52 -0.58 8.01 3.41
N ALA A 53 -1.69 8.69 3.07
CA ALA A 53 -2.81 8.83 3.99
C ALA A 53 -3.47 7.47 4.27
N THR A 54 -3.57 6.63 3.24
CA THR A 54 -4.06 5.26 3.36
C THR A 54 -3.15 4.43 4.25
N PHE A 55 -1.83 4.51 4.07
CA PHE A 55 -0.84 3.83 4.91
C PHE A 55 -1.00 4.22 6.39
N GLN A 56 -1.08 5.51 6.69
CA GLN A 56 -1.28 5.99 8.06
C GLN A 56 -2.59 5.48 8.68
N LYS A 57 -3.68 5.51 7.91
CA LYS A 57 -5.00 4.99 8.33
C LYS A 57 -4.92 3.49 8.66
N LEU A 58 -4.30 2.71 7.80
CA LEU A 58 -4.18 1.25 7.97
C LEU A 58 -3.19 0.88 9.07
N LEU A 59 -2.11 1.63 9.24
CA LEU A 59 -1.17 1.46 10.34
C LEU A 59 -1.85 1.65 11.69
N LYS A 60 -2.69 2.70 11.82
CA LYS A 60 -3.53 2.92 13.01
C LYS A 60 -4.57 1.80 13.21
N ALA A 61 -5.03 1.17 12.12
CA ALA A 61 -5.97 0.06 12.16
C ALA A 61 -5.30 -1.32 12.44
N GLY A 62 -3.99 -1.35 12.70
CA GLY A 62 -3.26 -2.59 13.03
C GLY A 62 -2.80 -3.41 11.82
N TRP A 63 -2.77 -2.84 10.62
CA TRP A 63 -2.24 -3.54 9.45
C TRP A 63 -0.73 -3.73 9.54
N THR A 64 -0.26 -4.87 9.03
CA THR A 64 1.18 -5.21 9.04
C THR A 64 1.89 -4.58 7.85
N VAL A 65 2.98 -3.86 8.13
CA VAL A 65 3.87 -3.32 7.09
C VAL A 65 4.88 -4.39 6.69
N VAL A 66 4.87 -4.77 5.41
CA VAL A 66 5.84 -5.69 4.83
C VAL A 66 6.89 -4.87 4.08
N PRO A 67 8.19 -5.05 4.35
CA PRO A 67 9.25 -4.38 3.61
C PRO A 67 9.18 -4.75 2.11
N SER A 68 9.46 -3.79 1.23
CA SER A 68 9.47 -4.02 -0.23
C SER A 68 10.30 -5.23 -0.64
N ASN A 69 11.47 -5.43 -0.01
CA ASN A 69 12.36 -6.57 -0.27
C ASN A 69 11.74 -7.93 0.11
N MET A 70 10.77 -7.97 1.03
CA MET A 70 10.08 -9.20 1.43
C MET A 70 8.80 -9.44 0.62
N ALA A 71 8.38 -8.49 -0.20
CA ALA A 71 7.20 -8.63 -1.06
C ALA A 71 7.52 -9.16 -2.47
N HIS A 72 8.81 -9.30 -2.81
CA HIS A 72 9.31 -9.89 -4.06
C HIS A 72 9.52 -11.41 -4.00
N GLN A 73 9.12 -12.09 -2.93
CA GLN A 73 9.26 -13.55 -2.76
C GLN A 73 7.99 -14.31 -3.09
#